data_AF-A0A4C1WJJ4-F1
#
_entry.id   AF-A0A4C1WJJ4-F1
#
_cell.length_a   1.000
_cell.length_b   1.000
_cell.length_c   1.000
_cell.angle_alpha   90.00
_cell.angle_beta   90.00
_cell.angle_gamma   90.00
#
_symmetry.space_group_name_H-M   'P 1'
#
loop_
_entity.id
_entity.type
_entity.pdbx_description
1 polymer ?
#
loop_
_entity_poly.entity_id
_entity_poly.type
_entity_poly.pdbx_seq_one_letter_code
_entity_poly.pdbx_strand_id
1 'polypeptide(L)'
;MNPATYRAYFDEIPVQPEKFEVKTAHALSQHEGSITTPPWNRIFKKQVEVPHKFYLFHFSDKYNVLFGLDILRQAGMEIRGNQLKLGNNTIELNYNSEDIEIDLENLFQQYNKIFTVDVTDSVTSKVKHEIKLTDDSPVYQRPFRLPQTQRKEVRKQLKKLLKET
;
A
#
# COMPACT_ATOMS: atom_id res chain seq x y z
N MET A 1 23.20 -4.56 -11.86
CA MET A 1 23.87 -3.26 -12.13
C MET A 1 23.98 -3.09 -13.63
N ASN A 2 23.66 -1.91 -14.16
CA ASN A 2 23.80 -1.66 -15.60
C ASN A 2 25.29 -1.75 -16.00
N PRO A 3 25.64 -2.44 -17.09
CA PRO A 3 27.03 -2.56 -17.55
C PRO A 3 27.73 -1.22 -17.81
N ALA A 4 26.99 -0.20 -18.25
CA ALA A 4 27.53 1.15 -18.43
C ALA A 4 27.97 1.79 -17.10
N THR A 5 27.18 1.62 -16.03
CA THR A 5 27.53 2.08 -14.69
C THR A 5 28.79 1.38 -14.18
N TYR A 6 28.90 0.07 -14.40
CA TYR A 6 30.11 -0.69 -14.06
C TYR A 6 31.34 -0.11 -14.75
N ARG A 7 31.29 0.07 -16.08
CA ARG A 7 32.42 0.62 -16.85
C ARG A 7 32.83 2.03 -16.43
N ALA A 8 31.90 2.84 -15.92
CA ALA A 8 32.18 4.22 -15.54
C ALA A 8 32.78 4.37 -14.14
N TYR A 9 32.49 3.44 -13.22
CA TYR A 9 32.78 3.63 -11.79
C TYR A 9 33.46 2.46 -11.08
N PHE A 10 33.50 1.30 -11.71
CA PHE A 10 33.89 0.02 -11.11
C PHE A 10 34.72 -0.84 -12.07
N ASP A 11 35.29 -0.29 -13.14
CA ASP A 11 36.06 -1.02 -14.16
C ASP A 11 37.32 -1.68 -13.59
N GLU A 12 37.77 -1.23 -12.42
CA GLU A 12 38.85 -1.83 -11.66
C GLU A 12 38.50 -3.21 -11.06
N ILE A 13 37.20 -3.54 -10.94
CA ILE A 13 36.75 -4.81 -10.36
C ILE A 13 36.59 -5.85 -11.48
N PRO A 14 37.23 -7.02 -11.40
CA PRO A 14 37.13 -8.03 -12.44
C PRO A 14 35.71 -8.60 -12.56
N VAL A 15 35.21 -8.68 -13.79
CA VAL A 15 33.94 -9.36 -14.10
C VAL A 15 34.16 -10.87 -14.08
N GLN A 16 33.32 -11.57 -13.33
CA GLN A 16 33.25 -13.02 -13.30
C GLN A 16 32.26 -13.53 -14.37
N PRO A 17 32.64 -14.52 -15.20
CA PRO A 17 31.78 -15.08 -16.24
C PRO A 17 30.73 -16.03 -15.65
N GLU A 18 29.79 -15.47 -14.88
CA GLU A 18 28.72 -16.19 -14.21
C GLU A 18 27.42 -16.04 -15.00
N LYS A 19 26.82 -17.17 -15.40
CA LYS A 19 25.56 -17.19 -16.14
C LYS A 19 24.37 -17.07 -15.20
N PHE A 20 23.38 -16.27 -15.58
CA PHE A 20 22.14 -16.09 -14.85
C PHE A 20 20.97 -15.83 -15.78
N GLU A 21 19.75 -16.08 -15.29
CA GLU A 21 18.52 -15.87 -16.04
C GLU A 21 17.71 -14.73 -15.43
N VAL A 22 17.13 -13.91 -16.31
CA VAL A 22 16.21 -12.83 -15.92
C VAL A 22 14.85 -13.11 -16.54
N LYS A 23 13.87 -13.31 -15.67
CA LYS A 23 12.46 -13.43 -16.05
C LYS A 23 11.77 -12.08 -15.85
N THR A 24 11.27 -11.53 -16.94
CA THR A 24 10.41 -10.34 -16.94
C THR A 24 8.97 -10.75 -17.26
N ALA A 25 8.02 -9.82 -17.16
CA ALA A 25 6.63 -10.06 -17.57
C ALA A 25 6.50 -10.46 -19.05
N HIS A 26 7.45 -10.04 -19.90
CA HIS A 26 7.36 -10.22 -21.36
C HIS A 26 8.28 -11.31 -21.90
N ALA A 27 9.38 -11.63 -21.22
CA ALA A 27 10.38 -12.56 -21.73
C ALA A 27 11.27 -13.16 -20.63
N LEU A 28 11.80 -14.35 -20.92
CA LEU A 28 12.95 -14.94 -20.23
C LEU A 28 14.21 -14.66 -21.07
N SER A 29 15.27 -14.21 -20.41
CA SER A 29 16.55 -13.90 -21.07
C SER A 29 17.72 -14.43 -20.26
N GLN A 30 18.78 -14.88 -20.95
CA GLN A 30 20.01 -15.36 -20.33
C GLN A 30 21.10 -14.31 -20.48
N HIS A 31 21.84 -14.09 -19.41
CA HIS A 31 22.90 -13.10 -19.30
C HIS A 31 24.12 -13.70 -18.63
N GLU A 32 25.26 -13.03 -18.77
CA GLU A 32 26.51 -13.45 -18.18
C GLU A 32 27.26 -12.23 -17.64
N GLY A 33 27.87 -12.40 -16.47
CA GLY A 33 28.69 -11.38 -15.84
C GLY A 33 28.20 -11.01 -14.45
N SER A 34 29.06 -11.18 -13.46
CA SER A 34 28.86 -10.67 -12.12
C SER A 34 30.12 -9.97 -11.62
N ILE A 35 29.94 -9.06 -10.67
CA ILE A 35 31.03 -8.45 -9.93
C ILE A 35 30.81 -8.70 -8.44
N THR A 36 31.90 -8.89 -7.70
CA THR A 36 31.86 -8.97 -6.24
C THR A 36 32.57 -7.75 -5.68
N THR A 37 31.88 -6.97 -4.85
CA THR A 37 32.46 -5.74 -4.30
C THR A 37 33.64 -6.04 -3.39
N PRO A 38 34.68 -5.19 -3.38
CA PRO A 38 35.76 -5.30 -2.41
C PRO A 38 35.27 -5.09 -0.96
N PRO A 39 36.07 -5.48 0.06
CA PRO A 39 35.74 -5.31 1.48
C PRO A 39 35.39 -3.86 1.85
N TRP A 40 36.05 -2.89 1.22
CA TRP A 40 35.62 -1.50 1.26
C TRP A 40 34.61 -1.24 0.15
N ASN A 41 33.34 -1.03 0.51
CA ASN A 41 32.29 -0.84 -0.48
C ASN A 41 32.10 0.65 -0.79
N ARG A 42 32.53 1.06 -1.98
CA ARG A 42 32.40 2.45 -2.48
C ARG A 42 30.93 2.87 -2.66
N ILE A 43 30.01 1.93 -2.92
CA ILE A 43 28.57 2.19 -3.05
C ILE A 43 28.00 2.65 -1.70
N PHE A 44 28.32 1.94 -0.62
CA PHE A 44 27.82 2.26 0.72
C PHE A 44 28.75 3.14 1.54
N LYS A 45 29.92 3.50 1.00
CA LYS A 45 30.99 4.28 1.66
C LYS A 45 31.36 3.72 3.04
N LYS A 46 31.38 2.39 3.17
CA LYS A 46 31.70 1.71 4.43
C LYS A 46 32.38 0.37 4.18
N GLN A 47 33.05 -0.13 5.21
CA GLN A 47 33.53 -1.50 5.22
C GLN A 47 32.34 -2.44 5.40
N VAL A 48 32.27 -3.46 4.56
CA VAL A 48 31.24 -4.49 4.62
C VAL A 48 31.87 -5.79 5.09
N GLU A 49 31.24 -6.43 6.06
CA GLU A 49 31.71 -7.73 6.59
C GLU A 49 31.63 -8.81 5.51
N VAL A 50 30.62 -8.71 4.63
CA VAL A 50 30.38 -9.67 3.55
C VAL A 50 30.44 -8.92 2.21
N PRO A 51 31.31 -9.36 1.27
CA PRO A 51 31.31 -8.88 -0.11
C PRO A 51 29.95 -9.08 -0.79
N HIS A 52 29.48 -8.07 -1.52
CA HIS A 52 28.19 -8.11 -2.20
C HIS A 52 28.39 -8.48 -3.67
N LYS A 53 27.59 -9.41 -4.17
CA LYS A 53 27.58 -9.79 -5.59
C LYS A 53 26.54 -8.99 -6.36
N PHE A 54 26.92 -8.44 -7.50
CA PHE A 54 26.04 -7.74 -8.42
C PHE A 54 26.12 -8.35 -9.82
N TYR A 55 24.98 -8.77 -10.34
CA TYR A 55 24.86 -9.22 -11.73
C TYR A 55 24.85 -8.03 -12.69
N LEU A 56 25.55 -8.16 -13.81
CA LEU A 56 25.63 -7.13 -14.84
C LEU A 56 24.49 -7.31 -15.84
N PHE A 57 23.47 -6.47 -15.73
CA PHE A 57 22.26 -6.54 -16.54
C PHE A 57 21.68 -5.15 -16.73
N HIS A 58 21.31 -4.81 -17.96
CA HIS A 58 20.65 -3.55 -18.29
C HIS A 58 19.14 -3.68 -18.07
N PHE A 59 18.67 -3.22 -16.91
CA PHE A 59 17.27 -3.38 -16.50
C PHE A 59 16.44 -2.11 -16.70
N SER A 60 17.09 -0.95 -16.83
CA SER A 60 16.41 0.34 -16.97
C SER A 60 17.34 1.40 -17.52
N ASP A 61 16.81 2.30 -18.34
CA ASP A 61 17.53 3.52 -18.78
C ASP A 61 17.56 4.60 -17.69
N LYS A 62 16.65 4.51 -16.70
CA LYS A 62 16.50 5.52 -15.63
C LYS A 62 17.32 5.22 -14.39
N TYR A 63 17.57 3.94 -14.11
CA TYR A 63 18.19 3.48 -12.87
C TYR A 63 19.48 2.74 -13.14
N ASN A 64 20.51 3.00 -12.33
CA ASN A 64 21.84 2.44 -12.54
C ASN A 64 22.07 1.08 -11.86
N VAL A 65 21.45 0.88 -10.69
CA VAL A 65 21.66 -0.29 -9.82
C VAL A 65 20.34 -0.73 -9.21
N LEU A 66 20.16 -2.04 -9.10
CA LEU A 66 19.06 -2.68 -8.38
C LEU A 66 19.64 -3.30 -7.10
N PHE A 67 19.03 -2.99 -5.96
CA PHE A 67 19.40 -3.56 -4.66
C PHE A 67 18.29 -4.47 -4.13
N GLY A 68 18.68 -5.64 -3.65
CA GLY A 68 17.81 -6.46 -2.81
C GLY A 68 17.68 -5.85 -1.41
N LEU A 69 16.56 -6.15 -0.74
CA LEU A 69 16.30 -5.70 0.64
C LEU A 69 17.33 -6.25 1.64
N ASP A 70 17.84 -7.44 1.38
CA ASP A 70 18.91 -8.10 2.14
C ASP A 70 20.20 -7.26 2.11
N ILE A 71 20.60 -6.78 0.94
CA ILE A 71 21.78 -5.91 0.75
C ILE A 71 21.57 -4.59 1.49
N LEU A 72 20.38 -3.98 1.41
CA LEU A 72 20.09 -2.73 2.12
C LEU A 72 20.19 -2.92 3.65
N ARG A 73 19.67 -4.03 4.18
CA ARG A 73 19.78 -4.35 5.62
C ARG A 73 21.23 -4.56 6.05
N GLN A 74 22.03 -5.29 5.27
CA GLN A 74 23.47 -5.45 5.52
C GLN A 74 24.23 -4.11 5.39
N ALA A 75 23.75 -3.23 4.52
CA ALA A 75 24.24 -1.86 4.42
C ALA A 75 23.88 -1.00 5.65
N GLY A 76 23.13 -1.52 6.63
CA GLY A 76 22.71 -0.79 7.82
C GLY A 76 21.65 0.26 7.49
N MET A 77 20.94 0.09 6.38
CA MET A 77 19.85 0.95 6.00
C MET A 77 18.56 0.48 6.66
N GLU A 78 17.81 1.43 7.21
CA GLU A 78 16.54 1.18 7.86
C GLU A 78 15.40 1.77 7.01
N ILE A 79 14.41 0.95 6.69
CA ILE A 79 13.19 1.39 6.01
C ILE A 79 12.15 1.73 7.10
N ARG A 80 11.71 2.98 7.15
CA ARG A 80 10.62 3.44 8.04
C ARG A 80 9.57 4.15 7.21
N GLY A 81 8.42 3.52 7.01
CA GLY A 81 7.38 4.05 6.12
C GLY A 81 7.93 4.25 4.71
N ASN A 82 7.78 5.46 4.16
CA ASN A 82 8.30 5.82 2.83
C ASN A 82 9.76 6.31 2.84
N GLN A 83 10.50 6.11 3.93
CA GLN A 83 11.85 6.67 4.07
C GLN A 83 12.88 5.55 4.24
N LEU A 84 13.95 5.62 3.45
CA LEU A 84 15.16 4.85 3.65
C LEU A 84 16.18 5.72 4.38
N LYS A 85 16.58 5.32 5.59
CA LYS A 85 17.59 6.00 6.39
C LYS A 85 18.94 5.29 6.28
N LEU A 86 19.99 6.06 6.01
CA LEU A 86 21.38 5.63 6.09
C LEU A 86 22.18 6.68 6.88
N GLY A 87 22.49 6.37 8.14
CA GLY A 87 23.13 7.34 9.03
C GLY A 87 22.26 8.59 9.18
N ASN A 88 22.82 9.75 8.81
CA ASN A 88 22.10 11.03 8.84
C ASN A 88 21.33 11.34 7.54
N ASN A 89 21.48 10.51 6.51
CA ASN A 89 20.82 10.71 5.23
C ASN A 89 19.47 10.00 5.20
N THR A 90 18.45 10.69 4.71
CA THR A 90 17.11 10.13 4.49
C THR A 90 16.75 10.28 3.02
N ILE A 91 16.33 9.19 2.39
CA ILE A 91 15.89 9.15 0.99
C ILE A 91 14.42 8.79 0.98
N GLU A 92 13.59 9.58 0.30
CA GLU A 92 12.19 9.23 0.07
C GLU A 92 12.10 8.10 -0.97
N LEU A 93 11.41 7.03 -0.58
CA LEU A 93 11.07 5.91 -1.43
C LEU A 93 9.83 6.29 -2.23
N ASN A 94 10.01 6.45 -3.54
CA ASN A 94 8.90 6.61 -4.46
C ASN A 94 8.40 5.22 -4.86
N TYR A 95 7.31 4.78 -4.24
CA TYR A 95 6.57 3.61 -4.69
C TYR A 95 5.84 4.01 -5.97
N ASN A 96 6.29 3.50 -7.13
CA ASN A 96 5.46 3.59 -8.33
C ASN A 96 4.11 2.96 -7.97
N SER A 97 3.06 3.75 -8.09
CA SER A 97 1.74 3.55 -7.49
C SER A 97 0.95 2.34 -7.98
N GLU A 98 1.53 1.50 -8.81
CA GLU A 98 0.89 0.30 -9.35
C GLU A 98 0.90 -0.88 -8.36
N ASP A 99 1.78 -0.86 -7.34
CA ASP A 99 1.93 -1.92 -6.33
C ASP A 99 1.59 -1.45 -4.90
N ILE A 100 0.77 -0.41 -4.74
CA ILE A 100 0.29 -0.01 -3.41
C ILE A 100 -0.78 -1.03 -2.99
N GLU A 101 -0.39 -2.01 -2.16
CA GLU A 101 -1.34 -2.68 -1.28
C GLU A 101 -1.98 -1.59 -0.41
N ILE A 102 -3.15 -1.12 -0.84
CA ILE A 102 -3.97 -0.21 -0.05
C ILE A 102 -4.37 -1.00 1.18
N ASP A 103 -3.88 -0.58 2.34
CA ASP A 103 -4.36 -1.07 3.62
C ASP A 103 -5.81 -0.62 3.78
N LEU A 104 -6.71 -1.50 3.33
CA LEU A 104 -8.16 -1.28 3.35
C LEU A 104 -8.65 -1.04 4.77
N GLU A 105 -8.00 -1.61 5.78
CA GLU A 105 -8.38 -1.44 7.17
C GLU A 105 -8.08 -0.02 7.64
N ASN A 106 -6.90 0.51 7.31
CA ASN A 106 -6.59 1.92 7.54
C ASN A 106 -7.51 2.86 6.75
N LEU A 107 -7.87 2.52 5.50
CA LEU A 107 -8.78 3.32 4.70
C LEU A 107 -10.19 3.37 5.31
N PHE A 108 -10.73 2.22 5.74
CA PHE A 108 -12.03 2.15 6.39
C PHE A 108 -12.03 2.84 7.75
N GLN A 109 -10.93 2.78 8.50
CA GLN A 109 -10.79 3.57 9.73
C GLN A 109 -10.76 5.07 9.46
N GLN A 110 -9.99 5.51 8.46
CA GLN A 110 -9.86 6.93 8.08
C GLN A 110 -11.19 7.51 7.61
N TYR A 111 -11.96 6.73 6.84
CA TYR A 111 -13.24 7.14 6.28
C TYR A 111 -14.43 6.43 6.95
N ASN A 112 -14.33 6.09 8.23
CA ASN A 112 -15.39 5.41 9.00
C ASN A 112 -16.72 6.20 9.01
N LYS A 113 -16.67 7.52 8.82
CA LYS A 113 -17.87 8.36 8.68
C LYS A 113 -18.61 8.18 7.36
N ILE A 114 -17.95 7.64 6.34
CA ILE A 114 -18.50 7.40 4.99
C ILE A 114 -18.83 5.91 4.85
N PHE A 115 -17.96 5.04 5.36
CA PHE A 115 -18.12 3.60 5.33
C PHE A 115 -18.51 3.10 6.71
N THR A 116 -19.80 2.84 6.92
CA THR A 116 -20.30 2.22 8.14
C THR A 116 -20.70 0.78 7.84
N VAL A 117 -20.34 -0.16 8.73
CA VAL A 117 -20.78 -1.56 8.63
C VAL A 117 -22.27 -1.67 8.96
N ASP A 118 -22.75 -0.81 9.85
CA ASP A 118 -24.16 -0.67 10.22
C ASP A 118 -24.73 0.60 9.57
N VAL A 119 -25.68 0.43 8.65
CA VAL A 119 -26.38 1.51 7.92
C VAL A 119 -27.40 2.23 8.84
N THR A 120 -27.05 2.47 10.09
CA THR A 120 -27.92 3.18 11.03
C THR A 120 -27.65 4.68 10.93
N ASP A 121 -28.68 5.39 10.47
CA ASP A 121 -28.94 6.82 10.64
C ASP A 121 -27.96 7.81 10.01
N SER A 122 -27.90 7.79 8.68
CA SER A 122 -27.44 8.95 7.92
C SER A 122 -28.47 10.08 8.02
N VAL A 123 -28.28 11.00 8.98
CA VAL A 123 -29.07 12.23 9.10
C VAL A 123 -28.30 13.41 8.51
N THR A 124 -29.02 14.34 7.87
CA THR A 124 -28.47 15.62 7.43
C THR A 124 -29.31 16.75 7.97
N SER A 125 -28.66 17.75 8.59
CA SER A 125 -29.30 18.98 9.04
C SER A 125 -29.33 20.06 7.96
N LYS A 126 -28.70 19.82 6.80
CA LYS A 126 -28.57 20.82 5.74
C LYS A 126 -29.87 21.15 5.03
N VAL A 127 -30.81 20.20 4.99
CA VAL A 127 -32.09 20.35 4.30
C VAL A 127 -33.19 19.80 5.20
N LYS A 128 -34.24 20.61 5.41
CA LYS A 128 -35.49 20.14 6.03
C LYS A 128 -36.48 19.85 4.91
N HIS A 129 -37.08 18.67 4.92
CA HIS A 129 -38.13 18.33 3.97
C HIS A 129 -39.47 18.83 4.50
N GLU A 130 -40.21 19.56 3.66
CA GLU A 130 -41.59 19.97 3.92
C GLU A 130 -42.51 19.18 3.00
N ILE A 131 -43.49 18.48 3.58
CA ILE A 131 -44.49 17.73 2.82
C ILE A 131 -45.68 18.66 2.57
N LYS A 132 -45.88 19.06 1.31
CA LYS A 132 -47.00 19.91 0.92
C LYS A 132 -48.29 19.09 0.88
N LEU A 133 -49.29 19.51 1.65
CA LEU A 133 -50.59 18.86 1.69
C LEU A 133 -51.54 19.43 0.63
N THR A 134 -52.49 18.61 0.20
CA THR A 134 -53.62 19.04 -0.65
C THR A 134 -54.74 19.65 0.17
N ASP A 135 -54.88 19.22 1.41
CA ASP A 135 -55.87 19.68 2.39
C ASP A 135 -55.31 19.50 3.81
N ASP A 136 -55.78 20.32 4.74
CA ASP A 136 -55.31 20.32 6.14
C ASP A 136 -56.12 19.39 7.06
N SER A 137 -56.97 18.52 6.49
CA SER A 137 -57.84 17.65 7.30
C SER A 137 -57.12 16.36 7.66
N PRO A 138 -56.79 16.11 8.94
CA PRO A 138 -56.10 14.88 9.34
C PRO A 138 -57.03 13.67 9.15
N VAL A 139 -56.52 12.63 8.49
CA VAL A 139 -57.25 11.37 8.31
C VAL A 139 -56.81 10.36 9.35
N TYR A 140 -57.74 9.99 10.24
CA TYR A 140 -57.51 8.92 11.21
C TYR A 140 -57.91 7.56 10.64
N GLN A 141 -57.01 6.58 10.73
CA GLN A 141 -57.28 5.19 10.39
C GLN A 141 -57.00 4.30 11.60
N ARG A 142 -57.92 3.37 11.88
CA ARG A 142 -57.74 2.39 12.96
C ARG A 142 -56.57 1.46 12.61
N PRO A 143 -55.61 1.24 13.53
CA PRO A 143 -54.53 0.31 13.29
C PRO A 143 -55.03 -1.11 13.01
N PHE A 144 -54.41 -1.79 12.06
CA PHE A 144 -54.68 -3.19 11.80
C PHE A 144 -54.28 -4.08 12.98
N ARG A 145 -54.97 -5.22 13.11
CA ARG A 145 -54.63 -6.22 14.14
C ARG A 145 -53.29 -6.86 13.79
N LEU A 146 -52.28 -6.65 14.65
CA LEU A 146 -50.96 -7.25 14.50
C LEU A 146 -50.95 -8.70 15.02
N PRO A 147 -50.60 -9.71 14.19
CA PRO A 147 -50.48 -11.11 14.61
C PRO A 147 -49.46 -11.30 15.74
N GLN A 148 -49.76 -12.23 16.66
CA GLN A 148 -48.91 -12.47 17.83
C GLN A 148 -47.48 -12.91 17.47
N THR A 149 -47.32 -13.65 16.37
CA THR A 149 -46.03 -14.09 15.84
C THR A 149 -45.13 -12.92 15.45
N GLN A 150 -45.70 -11.85 14.89
CA GLN A 150 -44.98 -10.66 14.44
C GLN A 150 -44.72 -9.66 15.56
N ARG A 151 -45.51 -9.68 16.64
CA ARG A 151 -45.38 -8.73 17.77
C ARG A 151 -43.99 -8.72 18.39
N LYS A 152 -43.30 -9.86 18.45
CA LYS A 152 -41.97 -9.96 19.04
C LYS A 152 -40.94 -9.17 18.22
N GLU A 153 -40.95 -9.35 16.91
CA GLU A 153 -40.00 -8.69 16.01
C GLU A 153 -40.31 -7.19 15.86
N VAL A 154 -41.58 -6.83 15.70
CA VAL A 154 -42.01 -5.42 15.64
C VAL A 154 -41.58 -4.68 16.91
N ARG A 155 -41.75 -5.28 18.09
CA ARG A 155 -41.26 -4.69 19.34
C ARG A 155 -39.74 -4.54 19.39
N LYS A 156 -38.99 -5.49 18.83
CA LYS A 156 -37.53 -5.42 18.79
C LYS A 156 -37.07 -4.24 17.92
N GLN A 157 -37.66 -4.07 16.75
CA GLN A 157 -37.34 -2.97 15.83
C GLN A 157 -37.76 -1.61 16.40
N LEU A 158 -38.96 -1.51 16.98
CA LEU A 158 -39.40 -0.29 17.68
C LEU A 158 -38.44 0.10 18.81
N LYS A 159 -37.98 -0.88 19.60
CA LYS A 159 -36.97 -0.62 20.65
C LYS A 159 -35.62 -0.19 20.10
N LYS A 160 -35.27 -0.57 18.87
CA LYS A 160 -34.04 -0.10 18.21
C LYS A 160 -34.19 1.39 17.87
N LEU A 161 -35.25 1.72 17.13
CA LEU A 161 -35.54 3.10 16.69
C LEU A 161 -35.76 4.08 17.85
N LEU A 162 -36.34 3.63 18.96
CA LEU A 162 -36.60 4.48 20.14
C LEU A 162 -35.39 4.60 21.09
N LYS A 163 -34.34 3.79 20.92
CA LYS A 163 -33.10 3.89 21.72
C LYS A 163 -32.08 4.84 21.11
N GLU A 164 -32.27 5.25 19.86
CA GLU A 164 -31.43 6.20 19.12
C GLU A 164 -31.84 7.66 19.43
N THR A 165 -31.84 8.02 20.72
CA THR A 165 -31.89 9.42 21.22
C THR A 165 -30.81 9.68 22.24
#